data_AF-A0A9W4KQF2-F1
#
_entry.id   AF-A0A9W4KQF2-F1
#
_cell.length_a   1.000
_cell.length_b   1.000
_cell.length_c   1.000
_cell.angle_alpha   90.00
_cell.angle_beta   90.00
_cell.angle_gamma   90.00
#
_symmetry.space_group_name_H-M   'P 1'
#
loop_
_entity.id
_entity.type
_entity.pdbx_description
1 polymer ?
#
loop_
_entity_poly.entity_id
_entity_poly.type
_entity_poly.pdbx_seq_one_letter_code
_entity_poly.pdbx_strand_id
1 'polypeptide(L)'
;MKKYLWLVVSLFSLLLYPAMAFGHATVISSNPSPNEAMDTLPEKISIQFSENIQPSFHSLEVFSQGGDKIQIQDSTISEQSEKILEAKWKGTIDEGIYYIKWRVVSSDGHPIEGTIPFQFGDSAGLSDQEKPEVNASFPNSINVILQSLQYICFAALTGILFFRLSLMKDSGLFEASRRTRLYLWLSYAGLAFSIFFNLPLKVTIDAGVGWTDAFKLSYIKEVLNATNFGTVWIIEVLILLLLFLVIYFMLENSLNKSLPFLSFIIIASLMICKALTGHTAAVPNQGLAVLMDFLHLLSMALWLGGLMALLVILPGLADRQAVQEDKKTFYWSIIQRFSRWAFLFVIILIVSGIYSSLQHVPTVHSLFNTTYGQLLLAKIGLMLVMIVLGGFHFLRGKKQTKKLGYSVGMEFGLGIVILLIAALLTNVQTAMSSPGPIEKTLRTEENNEVTLMVTPNEVGDNVIQVNLSNEGKPLADIVQLTITMQPLDTPRGEIKLQMKEKNTGTFTSKSLLTMPGKWNIHVHGLTESLDSINADFLIFIGNS
;
A
#
# COMPACT_ATOMS: atom_id res chain seq x y z
N MET A 1 -36.28 11.77 19.63
CA MET A 1 -34.96 12.04 19.01
C MET A 1 -33.98 10.87 19.11
N LYS A 2 -33.74 10.23 20.27
CA LYS A 2 -32.78 9.10 20.39
C LYS A 2 -33.07 7.88 19.48
N LYS A 3 -34.33 7.55 19.21
CA LYS A 3 -34.71 6.40 18.35
C LYS A 3 -34.39 6.60 16.87
N TYR A 4 -34.51 7.83 16.35
CA TYR A 4 -34.21 8.14 14.95
C TYR A 4 -32.70 8.27 14.69
N LEU A 5 -31.92 8.53 15.75
CA LEU A 5 -30.46 8.67 15.65
C LEU A 5 -29.77 7.35 15.33
N TRP A 6 -30.20 6.25 15.98
CA TRP A 6 -29.71 4.91 15.68
C TRP A 6 -30.11 4.43 14.28
N LEU A 7 -31.29 4.86 13.80
CA LEU A 7 -31.75 4.58 12.44
C LEU A 7 -30.86 5.24 11.39
N VAL A 8 -30.47 6.50 11.56
CA VAL A 8 -29.57 7.19 10.61
C VAL A 8 -28.16 6.57 10.61
N VAL A 9 -27.61 6.27 11.79
CA VAL A 9 -26.29 5.60 11.90
C VAL A 9 -26.33 4.19 11.28
N SER A 10 -27.38 3.43 11.54
CA SER A 10 -27.54 2.07 11.01
C SER A 10 -27.79 2.07 9.50
N LEU A 11 -28.52 3.06 8.96
CA LEU A 11 -28.77 3.21 7.52
C LEU A 11 -27.50 3.55 6.75
N PHE A 12 -26.63 4.42 7.30
CA PHE A 12 -25.33 4.73 6.70
C PHE A 12 -24.32 3.57 6.83
N SER A 13 -24.39 2.79 7.91
CA SER A 13 -23.52 1.61 8.10
C SER A 13 -23.90 0.45 7.17
N LEU A 14 -25.18 0.34 6.78
CA LEU A 14 -25.66 -0.67 5.84
C LEU A 14 -25.26 -0.41 4.37
N LEU A 15 -24.80 0.79 4.04
CA LEU A 15 -24.25 1.14 2.72
C LEU A 15 -22.78 0.72 2.55
N LEU A 16 -22.13 0.24 3.62
CA LEU A 16 -20.74 -0.20 3.63
C LEU A 16 -20.63 -1.72 3.39
N TYR A 17 -21.23 -2.23 2.31
CA TYR A 17 -20.92 -3.58 1.82
C TYR A 17 -19.73 -3.47 0.85
N PRO A 18 -18.48 -3.73 1.28
CA PRO A 18 -17.40 -3.82 0.32
C PRO A 18 -17.62 -5.06 -0.56
N ALA A 19 -17.50 -4.88 -1.87
CA ALA A 19 -17.19 -5.99 -2.75
C ALA A 19 -15.82 -6.55 -2.31
N MET A 20 -15.70 -7.88 -2.26
CA MET A 20 -14.40 -8.51 -1.98
C MET A 20 -13.44 -8.13 -3.11
N ALA A 21 -12.35 -7.44 -2.77
CA ALA A 21 -11.32 -7.02 -3.71
C ALA A 21 -9.99 -7.52 -3.15
N PHE A 22 -9.45 -8.58 -3.75
CA PHE A 22 -8.11 -9.07 -3.42
C PHE A 22 -7.04 -8.08 -3.94
N GLY A 23 -5.78 -8.35 -3.64
CA GLY A 23 -4.55 -7.61 -4.00
C GLY A 23 -4.49 -6.87 -5.31
N HIS A 24 -3.45 -6.02 -5.43
CA HIS A 24 -3.02 -5.48 -6.72
C HIS A 24 -3.12 -6.56 -7.80
N ALA A 25 -3.79 -6.24 -8.90
CA ALA A 25 -3.85 -7.14 -10.03
C ALA A 25 -2.41 -7.44 -10.48
N THR A 26 -2.12 -8.71 -10.70
CA THR A 26 -0.86 -9.13 -11.33
C THR A 26 -1.21 -9.78 -12.65
N VAL A 27 -0.34 -9.64 -13.66
CA VAL A 27 -0.54 -10.34 -14.92
C VAL A 27 -0.39 -11.84 -14.65
N ILE A 28 -1.46 -12.59 -14.86
CA ILE A 28 -1.43 -14.07 -14.83
C ILE A 28 -0.90 -14.56 -16.16
N SER A 29 -1.47 -14.08 -17.26
CA SER A 29 -1.16 -14.53 -18.60
C SER A 29 -1.39 -13.42 -19.63
N SER A 30 -0.75 -13.55 -20.79
CA SER A 30 -0.99 -12.66 -21.91
C SER A 30 -0.85 -13.40 -23.25
N ASN A 31 -1.49 -12.85 -24.27
CA ASN A 31 -1.36 -13.25 -25.66
C ASN A 31 -1.18 -11.97 -26.48
N PRO A 32 0.01 -11.69 -27.03
CA PRO A 32 1.25 -12.49 -26.96
C PRO A 32 1.79 -12.71 -25.54
N SER A 33 2.45 -13.85 -25.29
CA SER A 33 3.12 -14.16 -24.02
C SER A 33 4.45 -13.41 -23.88
N PRO A 34 4.93 -13.12 -22.66
CA PRO A 34 6.18 -12.42 -22.49
C PRO A 34 7.36 -13.20 -23.05
N ASN A 35 8.17 -12.52 -23.84
CA ASN A 35 9.30 -13.06 -24.59
C ASN A 35 8.94 -14.15 -25.62
N GLU A 36 7.67 -14.29 -25.98
CA GLU A 36 7.24 -15.23 -27.02
C GLU A 36 7.75 -14.79 -28.39
N ALA A 37 8.37 -15.70 -29.12
CA ALA A 37 8.65 -15.54 -30.55
C ALA A 37 7.57 -16.27 -31.34
N MET A 38 6.83 -15.53 -32.16
CA MET A 38 5.67 -16.05 -32.89
C MET A 38 5.82 -15.87 -34.40
N ASP A 39 5.39 -16.89 -35.15
CA ASP A 39 5.30 -16.82 -36.62
C ASP A 39 4.01 -16.18 -37.11
N THR A 40 2.95 -16.18 -36.28
CA THR A 40 1.63 -15.63 -36.63
C THR A 40 1.09 -14.77 -35.49
N LEU A 41 0.46 -13.64 -35.84
CA LEU A 41 -0.13 -12.74 -34.86
C LEU A 41 -1.46 -13.28 -34.35
N PRO A 42 -1.76 -13.13 -33.04
CA PRO A 42 -3.08 -13.44 -32.53
C PRO A 42 -4.13 -12.47 -33.09
N GLU A 43 -5.39 -12.91 -33.18
CA GLU A 43 -6.51 -12.09 -33.66
C GLU A 43 -6.66 -10.78 -32.85
N LYS A 44 -6.36 -10.85 -31.55
CA LYS A 44 -6.39 -9.73 -30.60
C LYS A 44 -5.29 -9.91 -29.57
N ILE A 45 -4.86 -8.78 -29.02
CA ILE A 45 -4.02 -8.75 -27.84
C ILE A 45 -4.94 -8.95 -26.63
N SER A 46 -4.54 -9.82 -25.70
CA SER A 46 -5.26 -10.04 -24.44
C SER A 46 -4.31 -10.18 -23.27
N ILE A 47 -4.62 -9.54 -22.15
CA ILE A 47 -3.87 -9.64 -20.89
C ILE A 47 -4.87 -10.03 -19.81
N GLN A 48 -4.61 -11.15 -19.14
CA GLN A 48 -5.41 -11.63 -18.02
C GLN A 48 -4.72 -11.31 -16.70
N PHE A 49 -5.50 -10.77 -15.77
CA PHE A 49 -5.06 -10.39 -14.44
C PHE A 49 -5.54 -11.36 -13.37
N SER A 50 -4.85 -11.36 -12.23
CA SER A 50 -5.25 -12.12 -11.04
C SER A 50 -6.57 -11.64 -10.45
N GLU A 51 -6.85 -10.35 -10.59
CA GLU A 51 -8.02 -9.69 -10.04
C GLU A 51 -8.82 -8.93 -11.07
N ASN A 52 -10.06 -8.61 -10.72
CA ASN A 52 -10.89 -7.74 -11.55
C ASN A 52 -10.21 -6.38 -11.68
N ILE A 53 -10.26 -5.83 -12.89
CA ILE A 53 -9.77 -4.49 -13.22
C ILE A 53 -10.98 -3.56 -13.40
N GLN A 54 -10.79 -2.28 -13.09
CA GLN A 54 -11.86 -1.30 -13.21
C GLN A 54 -12.14 -0.96 -14.68
N PRO A 55 -13.41 -0.75 -15.07
CA PRO A 55 -13.83 -0.51 -16.46
C PRO A 55 -13.35 0.81 -17.06
N SER A 56 -12.65 1.63 -16.29
CA SER A 56 -12.13 2.93 -16.67
C SER A 56 -10.65 3.03 -16.36
N PHE A 57 -9.97 3.97 -17.03
CA PHE A 57 -8.54 4.24 -16.85
C PHE A 57 -7.62 3.03 -17.18
N HIS A 58 -8.04 2.18 -18.11
CA HIS A 58 -7.18 1.18 -18.73
C HIS A 58 -6.58 1.70 -20.03
N SER A 59 -5.33 1.32 -20.32
CA SER A 59 -4.70 1.55 -21.61
C SER A 59 -3.89 0.34 -22.04
N LEU A 60 -3.88 0.12 -23.35
CA LEU A 60 -3.03 -0.85 -24.01
C LEU A 60 -2.43 -0.15 -25.23
N GLU A 61 -1.11 -0.13 -25.32
CA GLU A 61 -0.37 0.47 -26.40
C GLU A 61 0.74 -0.48 -26.86
N VAL A 62 1.01 -0.51 -28.16
CA VAL A 62 2.06 -1.35 -28.72
C VAL A 62 3.10 -0.48 -29.38
N PHE A 63 4.37 -0.75 -29.09
CA PHE A 63 5.52 -0.04 -29.65
C PHE A 63 6.47 -1.02 -30.32
N SER A 64 7.03 -0.64 -31.47
CA SER A 64 8.16 -1.34 -32.06
C SER A 64 9.44 -1.08 -31.26
N GLN A 65 10.49 -1.87 -31.50
CA GLN A 65 11.82 -1.63 -30.94
C GLN A 65 12.39 -0.23 -31.30
N GLY A 66 12.02 0.32 -32.46
CA GLY A 66 12.38 1.68 -32.87
C GLY A 66 11.66 2.78 -32.09
N GLY A 67 10.67 2.43 -31.27
CA GLY A 67 9.83 3.37 -30.52
C GLY A 67 8.57 3.82 -31.26
N ASP A 68 8.33 3.30 -32.46
CA ASP A 68 7.15 3.65 -33.26
C ASP A 68 5.89 3.02 -32.67
N LYS A 69 4.82 3.82 -32.52
CA LYS A 69 3.53 3.36 -32.00
C LYS A 69 2.77 2.59 -33.09
N ILE A 70 2.45 1.33 -32.79
CA ILE A 70 1.63 0.46 -33.63
C ILE A 70 0.15 0.77 -33.41
N GLN A 71 -0.61 0.80 -34.50
CA GLN A 71 -2.04 1.10 -34.45
C GLN A 71 -2.86 -0.13 -34.02
N ILE A 72 -3.63 0.06 -32.95
CA ILE A 72 -4.62 -0.89 -32.45
C ILE A 72 -5.96 -0.17 -32.22
N GLN A 73 -7.03 -0.94 -32.06
CA GLN A 73 -8.30 -0.44 -31.54
C GLN A 73 -8.16 -0.06 -30.07
N ASP A 74 -9.06 0.80 -29.60
CA ASP A 74 -9.06 1.18 -28.18
C ASP A 74 -9.24 -0.08 -27.33
N SER A 75 -8.48 -0.17 -26.26
CA SER A 75 -8.55 -1.30 -25.34
C SER A 75 -9.92 -1.36 -24.67
N THR A 76 -10.41 -2.56 -24.39
CA THR A 76 -11.67 -2.81 -23.68
C THR A 76 -11.50 -3.91 -22.65
N ILE A 77 -12.30 -3.88 -21.58
CA ILE A 77 -12.47 -5.05 -20.71
C ILE A 77 -13.35 -6.08 -21.42
N SER A 78 -12.98 -7.36 -21.31
CA SER A 78 -13.74 -8.44 -21.91
C SER A 78 -15.12 -8.63 -21.28
N GLU A 79 -16.15 -8.79 -22.12
CA GLU A 79 -17.52 -9.12 -21.66
C GLU A 79 -17.58 -10.47 -20.93
N GLN A 80 -16.60 -11.35 -21.16
CA GLN A 80 -16.53 -12.68 -20.54
C GLN A 80 -15.92 -12.64 -19.14
N SER A 81 -15.07 -11.65 -18.85
CA SER A 81 -14.38 -11.54 -17.56
C SER A 81 -13.83 -10.13 -17.35
N GLU A 82 -14.17 -9.54 -16.21
CA GLU A 82 -13.59 -8.28 -15.71
C GLU A 82 -12.09 -8.35 -15.39
N LYS A 83 -11.47 -9.53 -15.57
CA LYS A 83 -10.02 -9.75 -15.37
C LYS A 83 -9.22 -9.65 -16.65
N ILE A 84 -9.86 -9.44 -17.81
CA ILE A 84 -9.20 -9.50 -19.12
C ILE A 84 -9.27 -8.15 -19.80
N LEU A 85 -8.10 -7.57 -20.09
CA LEU A 85 -7.94 -6.41 -20.95
C LEU A 85 -7.62 -6.89 -22.38
N GLU A 86 -8.31 -6.36 -23.38
CA GLU A 86 -8.13 -6.78 -24.76
C GLU A 86 -8.15 -5.61 -25.76
N ALA A 87 -7.43 -5.77 -26.87
CA ALA A 87 -7.40 -4.82 -27.97
C ALA A 87 -7.18 -5.54 -29.31
N LYS A 88 -7.87 -5.09 -30.36
CA LYS A 88 -7.71 -5.65 -31.72
C LYS A 88 -6.70 -4.86 -32.54
N TRP A 89 -5.97 -5.53 -33.42
CA TRP A 89 -5.05 -4.87 -34.34
C TRP A 89 -5.79 -4.00 -35.37
N LYS A 90 -5.20 -2.85 -35.75
CA LYS A 90 -5.65 -2.05 -36.91
C LYS A 90 -4.70 -2.29 -38.08
N GLY A 91 -4.70 -3.52 -38.61
CA GLY A 91 -3.87 -3.93 -39.74
C GLY A 91 -2.80 -4.96 -39.37
N THR A 92 -1.84 -5.15 -40.27
CA THR A 92 -0.67 -6.02 -40.09
C THR A 92 0.52 -5.21 -39.57
N ILE A 93 1.46 -5.88 -38.90
CA ILE A 93 2.74 -5.32 -38.50
C ILE A 93 3.88 -6.06 -39.19
N ASP A 94 5.02 -5.40 -39.33
CA ASP A 94 6.23 -6.00 -39.90
C ASP A 94 6.90 -6.94 -38.90
N GLU A 95 7.76 -7.84 -39.37
CA GLU A 95 8.57 -8.69 -38.48
C GLU A 95 9.51 -7.83 -37.62
N GLY A 96 9.65 -8.18 -36.35
CA GLY A 96 10.46 -7.43 -35.39
C GLY A 96 10.13 -7.70 -33.93
N ILE A 97 10.79 -6.93 -33.07
CA ILE A 97 10.59 -6.92 -31.62
C ILE A 97 9.60 -5.81 -31.24
N TYR A 98 8.67 -6.15 -30.35
CA TYR A 98 7.58 -5.28 -29.93
C TYR A 98 7.39 -5.29 -28.41
N TYR A 99 6.79 -4.21 -27.91
CA TYR A 99 6.52 -3.98 -26.50
C TYR A 99 5.06 -3.58 -26.31
N ILE A 100 4.31 -4.39 -25.57
CA ILE A 100 2.95 -4.07 -25.14
C ILE A 100 3.05 -3.31 -23.82
N LYS A 101 2.83 -2.00 -23.85
CA LYS A 101 2.69 -1.18 -22.65
C LYS A 101 1.24 -1.20 -22.22
N TRP A 102 1.00 -1.55 -20.98
CA TRP A 102 -0.35 -1.61 -20.43
C TRP A 102 -0.41 -0.85 -19.11
N ARG A 103 -1.59 -0.30 -18.83
CA ARG A 103 -1.96 0.30 -17.57
C ARG A 103 -3.38 -0.11 -17.23
N VAL A 104 -3.62 -0.52 -16.00
CA VAL A 104 -4.97 -0.80 -15.49
C VAL A 104 -5.07 -0.34 -14.05
N VAL A 105 -6.30 -0.13 -13.56
CA VAL A 105 -6.57 0.09 -12.13
C VAL A 105 -7.20 -1.18 -11.58
N SER A 106 -6.58 -1.81 -10.58
CA SER A 106 -7.16 -3.00 -9.94
C SER A 106 -8.44 -2.66 -9.16
N SER A 107 -9.22 -3.69 -8.83
CA SER A 107 -10.44 -3.56 -8.03
C SER A 107 -10.21 -2.88 -6.66
N ASP A 108 -9.01 -3.01 -6.09
CA ASP A 108 -8.54 -2.33 -4.88
C ASP A 108 -8.28 -0.82 -5.07
N GLY A 109 -8.29 -0.33 -6.31
CA GLY A 109 -8.08 1.08 -6.64
C GLY A 109 -6.64 1.50 -6.82
N HIS A 110 -5.67 0.61 -7.02
CA HIS A 110 -4.30 1.01 -7.36
C HIS A 110 -4.03 0.90 -8.86
N PRO A 111 -3.45 1.93 -9.51
CA PRO A 111 -2.97 1.77 -10.86
C PRO A 111 -1.72 0.91 -10.86
N ILE A 112 -1.68 0.00 -11.81
CA ILE A 112 -0.54 -0.84 -12.12
C ILE A 112 -0.24 -0.67 -13.60
N GLU A 113 1.05 -0.75 -13.92
CA GLU A 113 1.52 -0.65 -15.29
C GLU A 113 2.65 -1.64 -15.50
N GLY A 114 2.81 -2.05 -16.75
CA GLY A 114 3.85 -2.99 -17.12
C GLY A 114 4.13 -2.96 -18.60
N THR A 115 5.13 -3.74 -18.98
CA THR A 115 5.52 -3.91 -20.37
C THR A 115 5.73 -5.38 -20.64
N ILE A 116 5.14 -5.88 -21.72
CA ILE A 116 5.24 -7.27 -22.17
C ILE A 116 5.99 -7.25 -23.51
N PRO A 117 7.27 -7.63 -23.54
CA PRO A 117 8.00 -7.79 -24.79
C PRO A 117 7.53 -9.06 -25.53
N PHE A 118 7.49 -9.00 -26.86
CA PHE A 118 7.29 -10.16 -27.73
C PHE A 118 8.01 -9.97 -29.06
N GLN A 119 8.19 -11.06 -29.79
CA GLN A 119 8.80 -11.06 -31.12
C GLN A 119 7.80 -11.62 -32.14
N PHE A 120 7.74 -10.98 -33.30
CA PHE A 120 6.99 -11.46 -34.46
C PHE A 120 7.95 -11.70 -35.63
N GLY A 121 7.97 -12.91 -36.19
CA GLY A 121 8.89 -13.32 -37.25
C GLY A 121 10.31 -13.62 -36.78
N ASP A 122 11.24 -13.74 -37.73
CA ASP A 122 12.57 -14.33 -37.52
C ASP A 122 13.63 -13.23 -37.29
N SER A 123 13.49 -12.52 -36.17
CA SER A 123 14.41 -11.45 -35.73
C SER A 123 15.39 -11.96 -34.66
N ALA A 124 16.60 -11.40 -34.60
CA ALA A 124 17.61 -11.83 -33.63
C ALA A 124 17.21 -11.46 -32.18
N GLY A 125 16.68 -12.45 -31.46
CA GLY A 125 16.63 -12.66 -30.00
C GLY A 125 16.49 -11.47 -29.03
N LEU A 126 15.49 -11.55 -28.15
CA LEU A 126 15.25 -10.66 -26.98
C LEU A 126 16.34 -10.72 -25.87
N SER A 127 17.48 -11.38 -26.10
CA SER A 127 18.42 -11.83 -25.06
C SER A 127 19.33 -10.75 -24.44
N ASP A 128 19.39 -9.53 -24.98
CA ASP A 128 20.39 -8.52 -24.60
C ASP A 128 19.83 -7.09 -24.40
N GLN A 129 18.52 -6.91 -24.20
CA GLN A 129 17.90 -5.58 -24.28
C GLN A 129 17.58 -4.96 -22.90
N GLU A 130 18.11 -3.75 -22.68
CA GLU A 130 17.79 -2.88 -21.55
C GLU A 130 16.34 -2.39 -21.59
N LYS A 131 15.73 -2.35 -20.40
CA LYS A 131 14.42 -1.77 -20.09
C LYS A 131 14.26 -0.38 -20.75
N PRO A 132 13.15 -0.06 -21.44
CA PRO A 132 12.76 1.34 -21.59
C PRO A 132 12.54 1.88 -20.17
N GLU A 133 13.30 2.89 -19.73
CA GLU A 133 13.20 3.49 -18.39
C GLU A 133 11.75 3.78 -18.00
N VAL A 134 11.11 2.83 -17.32
CA VAL A 134 9.93 3.08 -16.52
C VAL A 134 10.49 3.75 -15.28
N ASN A 135 10.47 5.09 -15.29
CA ASN A 135 10.82 5.93 -14.16
C ASN A 135 10.21 5.31 -12.91
N ALA A 136 11.07 4.86 -11.99
CA ALA A 136 10.62 4.42 -10.68
C ALA A 136 9.79 5.57 -10.11
N SER A 137 8.47 5.38 -10.05
CA SER A 137 7.55 6.41 -9.60
C SER A 137 7.91 6.71 -8.15
N PHE A 138 8.63 7.81 -7.93
CA PHE A 138 8.71 8.41 -6.61
C PHE A 138 7.28 8.60 -6.10
N PRO A 139 7.02 8.39 -4.79
CA PRO A 139 5.72 8.68 -4.21
C PRO A 139 5.26 10.05 -4.70
N ASN A 140 4.06 10.15 -5.28
CA ASN A 140 3.50 11.44 -5.62
C ASN A 140 3.50 12.26 -4.33
N SER A 141 4.40 13.24 -4.23
CA SER A 141 4.66 13.96 -2.97
C SER A 141 3.38 14.62 -2.45
N ILE A 142 2.45 14.96 -3.35
CA ILE A 142 1.14 15.50 -3.02
C ILE A 142 0.25 14.46 -2.34
N ASN A 143 0.33 13.17 -2.72
CA ASN A 143 -0.37 12.09 -2.02
C ASN A 143 0.09 11.98 -0.57
N VAL A 144 1.41 11.96 -0.34
CA VAL A 144 1.99 11.93 1.01
C VAL A 144 1.53 13.15 1.83
N ILE A 145 1.50 14.34 1.23
CA ILE A 145 1.07 15.58 1.90
C ILE A 145 -0.42 15.52 2.27
N LEU A 146 -1.30 15.17 1.33
CA LEU A 146 -2.74 15.10 1.56
C LEU A 146 -3.09 14.02 2.59
N GLN A 147 -2.43 12.86 2.52
CA GLN A 147 -2.62 11.78 3.47
C GLN A 147 -2.12 12.14 4.87
N SER A 148 -0.96 12.81 4.97
CA SER A 148 -0.44 13.33 6.23
C SER A 148 -1.41 14.33 6.86
N LEU A 149 -1.92 15.27 6.06
CA LEU A 149 -2.93 16.24 6.50
C LEU A 149 -4.19 15.52 7.01
N GLN A 150 -4.70 14.55 6.25
CA GLN A 150 -5.89 13.77 6.62
C GLN A 150 -5.70 13.06 7.96
N TYR A 151 -4.56 12.38 8.17
CA TYR A 151 -4.26 11.69 9.42
C TYR A 151 -4.07 12.65 10.61
N ILE A 152 -3.42 13.79 10.40
CA ILE A 152 -3.29 14.84 11.43
C ILE A 152 -4.67 15.37 11.82
N CYS A 153 -5.54 15.63 10.85
CA CYS A 153 -6.89 16.14 11.11
C CYS A 153 -7.80 15.10 11.76
N PHE A 154 -7.68 13.81 11.39
CA PHE A 154 -8.34 12.71 12.12
C PHE A 154 -7.87 12.65 13.57
N ALA A 155 -6.56 12.71 13.81
CA ALA A 155 -6.02 12.74 15.17
C ALA A 155 -6.56 13.94 15.95
N ALA A 156 -6.47 15.13 15.37
CA ALA A 156 -6.92 16.35 16.02
C ALA A 156 -8.42 16.31 16.36
N LEU A 157 -9.32 16.04 15.42
CA LEU A 157 -10.77 16.00 15.67
C LEU A 157 -11.15 14.93 16.70
N THR A 158 -10.68 13.69 16.50
CA THR A 158 -11.00 12.56 17.36
C THR A 158 -10.45 12.79 18.77
N GLY A 159 -9.23 13.31 18.88
CA GLY A 159 -8.60 13.68 20.14
C GLY A 159 -9.35 14.75 20.91
N ILE A 160 -9.82 15.79 20.22
CA ILE A 160 -10.60 16.86 20.85
C ILE A 160 -11.95 16.32 21.38
N LEU A 161 -12.66 15.50 20.59
CA LEU A 161 -13.92 14.88 21.03
C LEU A 161 -13.71 13.86 22.15
N PHE A 162 -12.65 13.07 22.09
CA PHE A 162 -12.26 12.16 23.16
C PHE A 162 -11.93 12.91 24.45
N PHE A 163 -11.18 14.01 24.35
CA PHE A 163 -10.90 14.89 25.49
C PHE A 163 -12.19 15.39 26.14
N ARG A 164 -13.17 15.80 25.31
CA ARG A 164 -14.51 16.19 25.78
C ARG A 164 -15.25 15.05 26.46
N LEU A 165 -15.29 13.87 25.85
CA LEU A 165 -16.14 12.73 26.28
C LEU A 165 -15.57 12.00 27.49
N SER A 166 -14.26 11.85 27.58
CA SER A 166 -13.60 10.92 28.51
C SER A 166 -12.76 11.61 29.58
N LEU A 167 -12.31 12.85 29.35
CA LEU A 167 -11.41 13.55 30.27
C LEU A 167 -12.12 14.69 31.02
N MET A 168 -12.99 15.44 30.34
CA MET A 168 -13.75 16.55 30.93
C MET A 168 -15.03 16.10 31.65
N LYS A 169 -15.27 16.68 32.83
CA LYS A 169 -16.54 16.51 33.58
C LYS A 169 -17.53 17.64 33.32
N ASP A 170 -17.04 18.87 33.19
CA ASP A 170 -17.84 20.06 32.87
C ASP A 170 -17.86 20.29 31.36
N SER A 171 -19.01 20.03 30.74
CA SER A 171 -19.18 20.21 29.29
C SER A 171 -19.22 21.70 28.91
N GLY A 172 -19.91 22.53 29.70
CA GLY A 172 -20.12 23.95 29.37
C GLY A 172 -18.83 24.75 29.23
N LEU A 173 -17.84 24.50 30.10
CA LEU A 173 -16.52 25.12 30.00
C LEU A 173 -15.77 24.76 28.70
N PHE A 174 -15.93 23.52 28.24
CA PHE A 174 -15.30 23.02 27.02
C PHE A 174 -15.93 23.65 25.78
N GLU A 175 -17.26 23.64 25.66
CA GLU A 175 -17.98 24.14 24.48
C GLU A 175 -17.93 25.68 24.34
N ALA A 176 -17.76 26.41 25.46
CA ALA A 176 -17.57 27.86 25.47
C ALA A 176 -16.12 28.31 25.19
N SER A 177 -15.17 27.38 25.03
CA SER A 177 -13.76 27.72 24.81
C SER A 177 -13.49 28.15 23.36
N ARG A 178 -13.01 29.38 23.17
CA ARG A 178 -12.62 29.90 21.84
C ARG A 178 -11.52 29.05 21.19
N ARG A 179 -10.57 28.55 22.00
CA ARG A 179 -9.51 27.65 21.51
C ARG A 179 -10.09 26.33 21.03
N THR A 180 -11.01 25.73 21.80
CA THR A 180 -11.68 24.49 21.41
C THR A 180 -12.44 24.66 20.10
N ARG A 181 -13.25 25.72 19.96
CA ARG A 181 -13.97 26.02 18.72
C ARG A 181 -13.02 26.21 17.54
N LEU A 182 -11.93 26.97 17.72
CA LEU A 182 -10.92 27.20 16.68
C LEU A 182 -10.28 25.89 16.21
N TYR A 183 -9.75 25.08 17.13
CA TYR A 183 -9.05 23.84 16.75
C TYR A 183 -10.01 22.77 16.20
N LEU A 184 -11.27 22.70 16.67
CA LEU A 184 -12.28 21.85 16.04
C LEU A 184 -12.52 22.23 14.59
N TRP A 185 -12.82 23.51 14.32
CA TRP A 185 -13.11 23.97 12.96
C TRP A 185 -11.90 23.95 12.05
N LEU A 186 -10.70 24.24 12.56
CA LEU A 186 -9.45 24.11 11.79
C LEU A 186 -9.19 22.65 11.39
N SER A 187 -9.39 21.72 12.33
CA SER A 187 -9.21 20.29 12.06
C SER A 187 -10.27 19.75 11.10
N TYR A 188 -11.52 20.21 11.23
CA TYR A 188 -12.59 19.92 10.26
C TYR A 188 -12.25 20.47 8.87
N ALA A 189 -11.82 21.73 8.77
CA ALA A 189 -11.48 22.36 7.49
C ALA A 189 -10.30 21.65 6.80
N GLY A 190 -9.27 21.25 7.56
CA GLY A 190 -8.15 20.46 7.03
C GLY A 190 -8.58 19.07 6.58
N LEU A 191 -9.46 18.39 7.33
CA LEU A 191 -10.04 17.11 6.93
C LEU A 191 -10.85 17.26 5.64
N ALA A 192 -11.73 18.26 5.58
CA ALA A 192 -12.55 18.57 4.41
C ALA A 192 -11.69 18.87 3.17
N PHE A 193 -10.63 19.67 3.35
CA PHE A 193 -9.68 19.96 2.29
C PHE A 193 -9.00 18.68 1.78
N SER A 194 -8.49 17.83 2.68
CA SER A 194 -7.85 16.57 2.27
C SER A 194 -8.78 15.65 1.50
N ILE A 195 -10.01 15.43 1.99
CA ILE A 195 -11.01 14.58 1.33
C ILE A 195 -11.37 15.17 -0.03
N PHE A 196 -11.62 16.48 -0.12
CA PHE A 196 -11.95 17.14 -1.39
C PHE A 196 -10.85 16.97 -2.44
N PHE A 197 -9.58 17.18 -2.06
CA PHE A 197 -8.44 17.09 -2.98
C PHE A 197 -7.99 15.64 -3.28
N ASN A 198 -8.46 14.64 -2.53
CA ASN A 198 -8.23 13.24 -2.88
C ASN A 198 -8.87 12.85 -4.22
N LEU A 199 -9.97 13.49 -4.64
CA LEU A 199 -10.62 13.20 -5.93
C LEU A 199 -9.77 13.60 -7.14
N PRO A 200 -9.33 14.87 -7.30
CA PRO A 200 -8.44 15.23 -8.40
C PRO A 200 -7.08 14.52 -8.29
N LEU A 201 -6.56 14.27 -7.09
CA LEU A 201 -5.37 13.43 -6.92
C LEU A 201 -5.61 12.03 -7.52
N LYS A 202 -6.76 11.41 -7.23
CA LYS A 202 -7.13 10.11 -7.78
C LYS A 202 -7.19 10.14 -9.30
N VAL A 203 -7.74 11.19 -9.90
CA VAL A 203 -7.72 11.37 -11.37
C VAL A 203 -6.29 11.40 -11.91
N THR A 204 -5.37 12.17 -11.29
CA THR A 204 -3.97 12.21 -11.76
C THR A 204 -3.32 10.82 -11.71
N ILE A 205 -3.63 10.07 -10.66
CA ILE A 205 -3.09 8.74 -10.41
C ILE A 205 -3.69 7.73 -11.38
N ASP A 206 -5.00 7.69 -11.59
CA ASP A 206 -5.62 6.65 -12.43
C ASP A 206 -5.42 6.94 -13.91
N ALA A 207 -5.71 8.18 -14.35
CA ALA A 207 -5.64 8.58 -15.74
C ALA A 207 -4.21 8.89 -16.23
N GLY A 208 -3.23 9.01 -15.32
CA GLY A 208 -1.85 9.39 -15.68
C GLY A 208 -1.74 10.81 -16.23
N VAL A 209 -2.65 11.72 -15.84
CA VAL A 209 -2.73 13.10 -16.34
C VAL A 209 -2.18 14.11 -15.33
N GLY A 210 -1.81 15.30 -15.82
CA GLY A 210 -1.37 16.40 -14.97
C GLY A 210 -2.49 17.03 -14.13
N TRP A 211 -2.13 17.83 -13.12
CA TRP A 211 -3.08 18.47 -12.19
C TRP A 211 -4.11 19.39 -12.85
N THR A 212 -3.76 20.04 -13.95
CA THR A 212 -4.71 20.89 -14.69
C THR A 212 -5.83 20.07 -15.31
N ASP A 213 -5.48 18.90 -15.86
CA ASP A 213 -6.42 17.99 -16.49
C ASP A 213 -7.27 17.23 -15.47
N ALA A 214 -6.75 17.05 -14.25
CA ALA A 214 -7.46 16.37 -13.16
C ALA A 214 -8.80 17.03 -12.77
N PHE A 215 -8.98 18.32 -13.08
CA PHE A 215 -10.23 19.04 -12.83
C PHE A 215 -11.21 18.98 -14.01
N LYS A 216 -10.86 18.32 -15.13
CA LYS A 216 -11.78 18.15 -16.26
C LYS A 216 -12.97 17.29 -15.83
N LEU A 217 -14.16 17.77 -16.16
CA LEU A 217 -15.41 17.14 -15.77
C LEU A 217 -15.56 15.71 -16.31
N SER A 218 -14.97 15.41 -17.48
CA SER A 218 -14.96 14.06 -18.05
C SER A 218 -14.29 13.05 -17.11
N TYR A 219 -13.05 13.34 -16.68
CA TYR A 219 -12.31 12.45 -15.79
C TYR A 219 -12.93 12.37 -14.39
N ILE A 220 -13.43 13.49 -13.85
CA ILE A 220 -14.12 13.47 -12.55
C ILE A 220 -15.36 12.57 -12.62
N LYS A 221 -16.19 12.70 -13.66
CA LYS A 221 -17.37 11.85 -13.83
C LYS A 221 -17.00 10.39 -14.00
N GLU A 222 -15.93 10.11 -14.72
CA GLU A 222 -15.41 8.76 -14.90
C GLU A 222 -14.97 8.15 -13.58
N VAL A 223 -14.16 8.85 -12.77
CA VAL A 223 -13.79 8.39 -11.41
C VAL A 223 -15.04 8.17 -10.55
N LEU A 224 -15.97 9.13 -10.53
CA LEU A 224 -17.15 9.05 -9.66
C LEU A 224 -18.11 7.91 -10.03
N ASN A 225 -18.26 7.59 -11.33
CA ASN A 225 -19.25 6.63 -11.81
C ASN A 225 -18.67 5.23 -12.04
N ALA A 226 -17.39 5.12 -12.40
CA ALA A 226 -16.78 3.87 -12.85
C ALA A 226 -15.86 3.23 -11.81
N THR A 227 -15.60 3.89 -10.67
CA THR A 227 -14.64 3.40 -9.66
C THR A 227 -15.29 3.20 -8.30
N ASN A 228 -14.80 2.18 -7.57
CA ASN A 228 -15.17 1.96 -6.16
C ASN A 228 -14.77 3.16 -5.28
N PHE A 229 -13.62 3.77 -5.59
CA PHE A 229 -13.15 4.97 -4.91
C PHE A 229 -14.17 6.11 -5.01
N GLY A 230 -14.72 6.36 -6.20
CA GLY A 230 -15.72 7.41 -6.44
C GLY A 230 -16.95 7.27 -5.56
N THR A 231 -17.45 6.04 -5.43
CA THR A 231 -18.59 5.72 -4.55
C THR A 231 -18.25 6.00 -3.08
N VAL A 232 -17.08 5.54 -2.61
CA VAL A 232 -16.66 5.79 -1.22
C VAL A 232 -16.42 7.28 -0.96
N TRP A 233 -15.84 8.00 -1.92
CA TRP A 233 -15.60 9.44 -1.80
C TRP A 233 -16.91 10.24 -1.66
N ILE A 234 -17.96 9.88 -2.41
CA ILE A 234 -19.29 10.50 -2.25
C ILE A 234 -19.82 10.24 -0.83
N ILE A 235 -19.69 9.01 -0.32
CA ILE A 235 -20.09 8.66 1.04
C ILE A 235 -19.29 9.47 2.06
N GLU A 236 -17.97 9.61 1.90
CA GLU A 236 -17.11 10.42 2.77
C GLU A 236 -17.56 11.88 2.79
N VAL A 237 -17.86 12.48 1.63
CA VAL A 237 -18.36 13.85 1.54
C VAL A 237 -19.70 14.00 2.26
N LEU A 238 -20.64 13.06 2.10
CA LEU A 238 -21.93 13.09 2.80
C LEU A 238 -21.77 12.97 4.33
N ILE A 239 -20.90 12.05 4.78
CA ILE A 239 -20.59 11.88 6.21
C ILE A 239 -19.88 13.13 6.76
N LEU A 240 -19.01 13.76 5.99
CA LEU A 240 -18.32 15.01 6.35
C LEU A 240 -19.30 16.18 6.50
N LEU A 241 -20.26 16.33 5.58
CA LEU A 241 -21.33 17.33 5.69
C LEU A 241 -22.22 17.09 6.92
N LEU A 242 -22.55 15.82 7.21
CA LEU A 242 -23.27 15.47 8.43
C LEU A 242 -22.46 15.81 9.68
N LEU A 243 -21.14 15.54 9.67
CA LEU A 243 -20.24 15.87 10.76
C LEU A 243 -20.21 17.37 11.05
N PHE A 244 -20.15 18.21 10.01
CA PHE A 244 -20.24 19.67 10.14
C PHE A 244 -21.48 20.08 10.93
N LEU A 245 -22.64 19.57 10.51
CA LEU A 245 -23.92 19.91 11.09
C LEU A 245 -24.00 19.48 12.57
N VAL A 246 -23.53 18.27 12.88
CA VAL A 246 -23.54 17.76 14.26
C VAL A 246 -22.55 18.52 15.15
N ILE A 247 -21.36 18.86 14.66
CA ILE A 247 -20.39 19.70 15.40
C ILE A 247 -20.97 21.09 15.65
N TYR A 248 -21.60 21.70 14.65
CA TYR A 248 -22.26 23.00 14.79
C TYR A 248 -23.32 22.97 15.90
N PHE A 249 -24.26 22.01 15.85
CA PHE A 249 -25.29 21.87 16.90
C PHE A 249 -24.73 21.48 18.27
N MET A 250 -23.64 20.70 18.31
CA MET A 250 -22.93 20.39 19.55
C MET A 250 -22.43 21.67 20.22
N LEU A 251 -21.83 22.58 19.46
CA LEU A 251 -21.24 23.81 19.98
C LEU A 251 -22.29 24.84 20.42
N GLU A 252 -23.46 24.85 19.77
CA GLU A 252 -24.57 25.73 20.13
C GLU A 252 -25.43 25.18 21.28
N ASN A 253 -25.52 23.85 21.44
CA ASN A 253 -26.35 23.21 22.47
C ASN A 253 -25.54 22.34 23.44
N SER A 254 -24.77 23.00 24.31
CA SER A 254 -23.86 22.37 25.30
C SER A 254 -24.55 21.40 26.27
N LEU A 255 -25.87 21.49 26.45
CA LEU A 255 -26.64 20.61 27.32
C LEU A 255 -26.88 19.22 26.72
N ASN A 256 -26.81 19.06 25.39
CA ASN A 256 -27.08 17.78 24.74
C ASN A 256 -25.84 16.88 24.73
N LYS A 257 -25.75 16.02 25.74
CA LYS A 257 -24.63 15.06 25.89
C LYS A 257 -24.54 14.01 24.77
N SER A 258 -25.58 13.83 23.94
CA SER A 258 -25.60 12.81 22.88
C SER A 258 -24.86 13.25 21.61
N LEU A 259 -24.82 14.55 21.31
CA LEU A 259 -24.22 15.07 20.07
C LEU A 259 -22.71 14.79 19.95
N PRO A 260 -21.92 14.82 21.04
CA PRO A 260 -20.47 14.59 20.89
C PRO A 260 -20.14 13.11 20.72
N PHE A 261 -20.93 12.24 21.33
CA PHE A 261 -20.86 10.80 21.07
C PHE A 261 -21.26 10.49 19.61
N LEU A 262 -22.30 11.13 19.10
CA LEU A 262 -22.67 11.02 17.69
C LEU A 262 -21.57 11.54 16.76
N SER A 263 -20.96 12.69 17.08
CA SER A 263 -19.82 13.24 16.30
C SER A 263 -18.66 12.24 16.26
N PHE A 264 -18.38 11.59 17.39
CA PHE A 264 -17.35 10.56 17.49
C PHE A 264 -17.66 9.35 16.60
N ILE A 265 -18.89 8.86 16.61
CA ILE A 265 -19.33 7.77 15.72
C ILE A 265 -19.16 8.17 14.25
N ILE A 266 -19.61 9.37 13.88
CA ILE A 266 -19.53 9.87 12.49
C ILE A 266 -18.07 9.96 12.01
N ILE A 267 -17.15 10.46 12.85
CA ILE A 267 -15.71 10.48 12.50
C ILE A 267 -15.15 9.07 12.41
N ALA A 268 -15.53 8.16 13.32
CA ALA A 268 -15.11 6.77 13.25
C ALA A 268 -15.60 6.11 11.94
N SER A 269 -16.79 6.45 11.44
CA SER A 269 -17.28 5.99 10.14
C SER A 269 -16.40 6.48 8.97
N LEU A 270 -15.91 7.72 8.99
CA LEU A 270 -14.93 8.20 7.99
C LEU A 270 -13.62 7.38 8.04
N MET A 271 -13.17 6.99 9.24
CA MET A 271 -11.96 6.18 9.40
C MET A 271 -12.17 4.74 8.90
N ILE A 272 -13.40 4.21 9.00
CA ILE A 272 -13.78 2.93 8.38
C ILE A 272 -13.75 3.05 6.85
N CYS A 273 -14.31 4.12 6.27
CA CYS A 273 -14.19 4.39 4.82
C CYS A 273 -12.73 4.40 4.37
N LYS A 274 -11.84 5.01 5.18
CA LYS A 274 -10.41 5.03 4.91
C LYS A 274 -9.77 3.62 4.98
N ALA A 275 -10.14 2.81 5.96
CA ALA A 275 -9.64 1.43 6.10
C ALA A 275 -10.16 0.51 4.97
N LEU A 276 -11.36 0.76 4.46
CA LEU A 276 -11.96 0.02 3.34
C LEU A 276 -11.31 0.34 2.00
N THR A 277 -10.74 1.54 1.85
CA THR A 277 -10.06 2.00 0.62
C THR A 277 -8.54 1.82 0.67
N GLY A 278 -8.00 1.25 1.76
CA GLY A 278 -6.57 0.98 1.93
C GLY A 278 -6.13 -0.41 1.47
N HIS A 279 -4.82 -0.64 1.51
CA HIS A 279 -4.13 -1.90 1.14
C HIS A 279 -4.59 -3.16 1.88
N THR A 280 -5.37 -3.02 2.96
CA THR A 280 -5.91 -4.14 3.73
C THR A 280 -7.13 -4.79 3.09
N ALA A 281 -7.73 -4.19 2.05
CA ALA A 281 -8.82 -4.81 1.30
C ALA A 281 -8.38 -6.15 0.65
N ALA A 282 -7.10 -6.21 0.30
CA ALA A 282 -6.47 -7.16 -0.61
C ALA A 282 -6.04 -8.52 -0.03
N VAL A 283 -6.16 -8.69 1.30
CA VAL A 283 -5.58 -9.83 2.04
C VAL A 283 -6.62 -10.95 2.18
N PRO A 284 -6.22 -12.25 2.22
CA PRO A 284 -7.15 -13.39 2.33
C PRO A 284 -8.23 -13.29 3.42
N ASN A 285 -7.97 -12.55 4.50
CA ASN A 285 -8.97 -12.23 5.53
C ASN A 285 -9.23 -10.72 5.58
N GLN A 286 -9.88 -10.20 4.55
CA GLN A 286 -10.19 -8.78 4.37
C GLN A 286 -10.88 -8.16 5.60
N GLY A 287 -11.85 -8.85 6.20
CA GLY A 287 -12.59 -8.33 7.35
C GLY A 287 -11.71 -8.07 8.57
N LEU A 288 -10.81 -9.02 8.89
CA LEU A 288 -9.87 -8.84 9.99
C LEU A 288 -8.82 -7.78 9.67
N ALA A 289 -8.35 -7.71 8.43
CA ALA A 289 -7.35 -6.73 8.01
C ALA A 289 -7.90 -5.29 8.08
N VAL A 290 -9.10 -5.06 7.57
CA VAL A 290 -9.81 -3.77 7.67
C VAL A 290 -10.05 -3.40 9.13
N LEU A 291 -10.46 -4.36 9.97
CA LEU A 291 -10.66 -4.11 11.40
C LEU A 291 -9.35 -3.70 12.08
N MET A 292 -8.24 -4.38 11.79
CA MET A 292 -6.93 -4.05 12.36
C MET A 292 -6.42 -2.69 11.91
N ASP A 293 -6.61 -2.32 10.63
CA ASP A 293 -6.25 -0.98 10.13
C ASP A 293 -7.11 0.11 10.78
N PHE A 294 -8.43 -0.11 10.87
CA PHE A 294 -9.33 0.80 11.58
C PHE A 294 -8.93 0.98 13.05
N LEU A 295 -8.66 -0.12 13.77
CA LEU A 295 -8.25 -0.07 15.17
C LEU A 295 -6.89 0.62 15.35
N HIS A 296 -5.95 0.41 14.42
CA HIS A 296 -4.66 1.09 14.41
C HIS A 296 -4.86 2.60 14.24
N LEU A 297 -5.62 3.01 13.22
CA LEU A 297 -5.89 4.41 12.90
C LEU A 297 -6.67 5.11 14.02
N LEU A 298 -7.69 4.45 14.57
CA LEU A 298 -8.49 4.97 15.70
C LEU A 298 -7.65 5.15 16.97
N SER A 299 -6.83 4.16 17.31
CA SER A 299 -5.96 4.23 18.49
C SER A 299 -4.89 5.31 18.34
N MET A 300 -4.31 5.46 17.14
CA MET A 300 -3.40 6.55 16.81
C MET A 300 -4.09 7.90 16.98
N ALA A 301 -5.29 8.07 16.41
CA ALA A 301 -6.02 9.32 16.46
C ALA A 301 -6.41 9.72 17.89
N LEU A 302 -6.86 8.76 18.69
CA LEU A 302 -7.19 8.95 20.11
C LEU A 302 -5.96 9.33 20.94
N TRP A 303 -4.83 8.64 20.72
CA TRP A 303 -3.61 8.87 21.48
C TRP A 303 -2.92 10.18 21.10
N LEU A 304 -2.57 10.36 19.82
CA LEU A 304 -1.88 11.55 19.34
C LEU A 304 -2.77 12.80 19.44
N GLY A 305 -4.05 12.65 19.12
CA GLY A 305 -5.03 13.71 19.28
C GLY A 305 -5.26 14.12 20.73
N GLY A 306 -5.26 13.15 21.65
CA GLY A 306 -5.33 13.43 23.08
C GLY A 306 -4.11 14.21 23.59
N LEU A 307 -2.91 13.86 23.13
CA LEU A 307 -1.68 14.63 23.42
C LEU A 307 -1.79 16.07 22.89
N MET A 308 -2.28 16.24 21.66
CA MET A 308 -2.54 17.58 21.11
C MET A 308 -3.52 18.37 21.99
N ALA A 309 -4.64 17.76 22.39
CA ALA A 309 -5.63 18.40 23.25
C ALA A 309 -5.03 18.79 24.62
N LEU A 310 -4.16 17.97 25.20
CA LEU A 310 -3.41 18.31 26.41
C LEU A 310 -2.48 19.52 26.21
N LEU A 311 -1.90 19.69 25.02
CA LEU A 311 -1.00 20.80 24.70
C LEU A 311 -1.74 22.11 24.41
N VAL A 312 -2.83 22.06 23.65
CA VAL A 312 -3.44 23.28 23.09
C VAL A 312 -4.79 23.65 23.73
N ILE A 313 -5.56 22.67 24.19
CA ILE A 313 -6.89 22.88 24.79
C ILE A 313 -6.79 22.99 26.32
N LEU A 314 -6.15 22.02 26.97
CA LEU A 314 -6.08 21.95 28.43
C LEU A 314 -5.57 23.25 29.07
N PRO A 315 -4.55 23.97 28.54
CA PRO A 315 -4.13 25.23 29.13
C PRO A 315 -5.20 26.31 29.16
N GLY A 316 -5.98 26.45 28.07
CA GLY A 316 -7.06 27.43 28.02
C GLY A 316 -8.22 27.10 28.96
N LEU A 317 -8.48 25.81 29.19
CA LEU A 317 -9.49 25.37 30.15
C LEU A 317 -9.02 25.51 31.59
N ALA A 318 -7.77 25.14 31.86
CA ALA A 318 -7.17 25.26 33.18
C ALA A 318 -7.06 26.72 33.63
N ASP A 319 -6.82 27.67 32.72
CA ASP A 319 -6.85 29.11 33.03
C ASP A 319 -8.26 29.56 33.48
N ARG A 320 -9.33 29.03 32.88
CA ARG A 320 -10.71 29.35 33.24
C ARG A 320 -11.14 28.65 34.53
N GLN A 321 -10.70 27.41 34.75
CA GLN A 321 -11.07 26.60 35.91
C GLN A 321 -10.20 26.89 37.15
N ALA A 322 -9.02 27.50 36.97
CA ALA A 322 -8.16 27.98 38.06
C ALA A 322 -8.83 29.06 38.94
N VAL A 323 -9.96 29.61 38.50
CA VAL A 323 -10.81 30.52 39.28
C VAL A 323 -11.56 29.76 40.40
N GLN A 324 -11.74 28.44 40.27
CA GLN A 324 -12.56 27.61 41.18
C GLN A 324 -11.77 26.50 41.91
N GLU A 325 -10.69 25.97 41.31
CA GLU A 325 -9.85 24.92 41.92
C GLU A 325 -8.35 25.18 41.69
N ASP A 326 -7.48 24.52 42.46
CA ASP A 326 -6.03 24.56 42.22
C ASP A 326 -5.69 24.02 40.81
N LYS A 327 -5.15 24.90 39.97
CA LYS A 327 -4.75 24.64 38.58
C LYS A 327 -3.88 23.39 38.47
N LYS A 328 -2.92 23.20 39.39
CA LYS A 328 -1.98 22.06 39.33
C LYS A 328 -2.73 20.73 39.54
N THR A 329 -3.63 20.69 40.51
CA THR A 329 -4.47 19.53 40.81
C THR A 329 -5.39 19.19 39.65
N PHE A 330 -6.01 20.20 39.03
CA PHE A 330 -6.85 20.00 37.85
C PHE A 330 -6.06 19.37 36.68
N TYR A 331 -4.92 19.96 36.31
CA TYR A 331 -4.02 19.43 35.28
C TYR A 331 -3.67 17.96 35.52
N TRP A 332 -3.21 17.67 36.74
CA TRP A 332 -2.74 16.34 37.09
C TRP A 332 -3.85 15.29 37.01
N SER A 333 -5.06 15.65 37.41
CA SER A 333 -6.22 14.74 37.33
C SER A 333 -6.55 14.33 35.90
N ILE A 334 -6.42 15.26 34.94
CA ILE A 334 -6.69 15.02 33.51
C ILE A 334 -5.58 14.14 32.91
N ILE A 335 -4.32 14.45 33.21
CA ILE A 335 -3.17 13.69 32.73
C ILE A 335 -3.24 12.23 33.22
N GLN A 336 -3.57 11.99 34.50
CA GLN A 336 -3.70 10.63 35.03
C GLN A 336 -4.79 9.81 34.34
N ARG A 337 -5.93 10.44 33.99
CA ARG A 337 -7.00 9.78 33.24
C ARG A 337 -6.52 9.46 31.82
N PHE A 338 -5.86 10.42 31.17
CA PHE A 338 -5.33 10.22 29.83
C PHE A 338 -4.27 9.11 29.79
N SER A 339 -3.34 9.04 30.75
CA SER A 339 -2.31 8.00 30.77
C SER A 339 -2.86 6.57 30.81
N ARG A 340 -4.01 6.34 31.48
CA ARG A 340 -4.67 5.02 31.51
C ARG A 340 -5.21 4.62 30.13
N TRP A 341 -5.81 5.59 29.43
CA TRP A 341 -6.29 5.40 28.06
C TRP A 341 -5.14 5.25 27.06
N ALA A 342 -4.11 6.08 27.18
CA ALA A 342 -2.91 6.01 26.34
C ALA A 342 -2.26 4.62 26.41
N PHE A 343 -2.19 4.01 27.60
CA PHE A 343 -1.70 2.64 27.74
C PHE A 343 -2.52 1.63 26.92
N LEU A 344 -3.85 1.70 26.96
CA LEU A 344 -4.72 0.85 26.16
C LEU A 344 -4.51 1.08 24.65
N PHE A 345 -4.44 2.34 24.22
CA PHE A 345 -4.24 2.68 22.80
C PHE A 345 -2.88 2.18 22.29
N VAL A 346 -1.82 2.27 23.10
CA VAL A 346 -0.49 1.73 22.74
C VAL A 346 -0.54 0.21 22.59
N ILE A 347 -1.25 -0.52 23.45
CA ILE A 347 -1.42 -1.98 23.29
C ILE A 347 -2.10 -2.29 21.96
N ILE A 348 -3.21 -1.61 21.65
CA ILE A 348 -3.94 -1.83 20.39
C ILE A 348 -3.05 -1.51 19.18
N LEU A 349 -2.27 -0.42 19.24
CA LEU A 349 -1.32 -0.04 18.19
C LEU A 349 -0.22 -1.09 17.97
N ILE A 350 0.32 -1.68 19.04
CA ILE A 350 1.33 -2.73 18.95
C ILE A 350 0.72 -3.98 18.31
N VAL A 351 -0.43 -4.44 18.80
CA VAL A 351 -1.08 -5.67 18.29
C VAL A 351 -1.47 -5.51 16.82
N SER A 352 -2.16 -4.42 16.47
CA SER A 352 -2.53 -4.13 15.08
C SER A 352 -1.31 -3.91 14.18
N GLY A 353 -0.26 -3.25 14.68
CA GLY A 353 0.98 -3.03 13.93
C GLY A 353 1.76 -4.32 13.65
N ILE A 354 1.82 -5.26 14.61
CA ILE A 354 2.40 -6.59 14.41
C ILE A 354 1.60 -7.35 13.36
N TYR A 355 0.26 -7.35 13.46
CA TYR A 355 -0.61 -7.99 12.47
C TYR A 355 -0.32 -7.44 11.06
N SER A 356 -0.32 -6.11 10.88
CA SER A 356 -0.02 -5.50 9.59
C SER A 356 1.39 -5.80 9.10
N SER A 357 2.40 -5.84 9.98
CA SER A 357 3.78 -6.16 9.59
C SER A 357 3.91 -7.57 9.04
N LEU A 358 3.23 -8.55 9.63
CA LEU A 358 3.27 -9.95 9.18
C LEU A 358 2.64 -10.14 7.79
N GLN A 359 1.74 -9.25 7.38
CA GLN A 359 1.11 -9.29 6.07
C GLN A 359 1.96 -8.65 4.96
N HIS A 360 2.93 -7.80 5.30
CA HIS A 360 3.65 -6.99 4.31
C HIS A 360 5.17 -7.25 4.27
N VAL A 361 5.71 -7.98 5.23
CA VAL A 361 7.14 -8.29 5.34
C VAL A 361 7.32 -9.81 5.39
N PRO A 362 7.59 -10.47 4.24
CA PRO A 362 7.64 -11.93 4.16
C PRO A 362 8.91 -12.54 4.79
N THR A 363 10.03 -11.82 4.77
CA THR A 363 11.33 -12.36 5.22
C THR A 363 12.12 -11.34 6.03
N VAL A 364 13.13 -11.83 6.77
CA VAL A 364 14.08 -10.95 7.46
C VAL A 364 14.93 -10.17 6.46
N HIS A 365 15.24 -10.75 5.29
CA HIS A 365 15.97 -10.05 4.24
C HIS A 365 15.21 -8.81 3.77
N SER A 366 13.91 -8.96 3.49
CA SER A 366 13.10 -7.85 2.99
C SER A 366 12.89 -6.76 4.05
N LEU A 367 12.92 -7.11 5.35
CA LEU A 367 12.89 -6.13 6.44
C LEU A 367 14.09 -5.16 6.44
N PHE A 368 15.30 -5.62 6.09
CA PHE A 368 16.50 -4.79 6.15
C PHE A 368 16.90 -4.18 4.80
N ASN A 369 16.56 -4.84 3.69
CA ASN A 369 17.04 -4.47 2.35
C ASN A 369 16.01 -3.73 1.49
N THR A 370 14.74 -3.64 1.93
CA THR A 370 13.72 -2.85 1.21
C THR A 370 13.50 -1.49 1.86
N THR A 371 13.13 -0.49 1.04
CA THR A 371 12.73 0.84 1.52
C THR A 371 11.57 0.77 2.51
N TYR A 372 10.59 -0.12 2.25
CA TYR A 372 9.46 -0.36 3.14
C TYR A 372 9.92 -0.87 4.51
N GLY A 373 10.78 -1.90 4.52
CA GLY A 373 11.33 -2.48 5.74
C GLY A 373 12.12 -1.46 6.58
N GLN A 374 12.95 -0.64 5.93
CA GLN A 374 13.74 0.40 6.60
C GLN A 374 12.86 1.50 7.22
N LEU A 375 11.83 1.96 6.51
CA LEU A 375 10.85 2.92 7.05
C LEU A 375 10.06 2.33 8.23
N LEU A 376 9.71 1.04 8.15
CA LEU A 376 9.04 0.32 9.24
C LEU A 376 9.95 0.23 10.48
N LEU A 377 11.23 -0.12 10.30
CA LEU A 377 12.22 -0.15 11.38
C LEU A 377 12.38 1.24 12.04
N ALA A 378 12.43 2.30 11.25
CA ALA A 378 12.45 3.67 11.78
C ALA A 378 11.20 3.99 12.61
N LYS A 379 10.00 3.61 12.12
CA LYS A 379 8.73 3.77 12.84
C LYS A 379 8.73 3.00 14.17
N ILE A 380 9.21 1.75 14.17
CA ILE A 380 9.34 0.92 15.38
C ILE A 380 10.31 1.55 16.38
N GLY A 381 11.49 1.99 15.92
CA GLY A 381 12.48 2.65 16.77
C GLY A 381 11.94 3.91 17.45
N LEU A 382 11.28 4.78 16.69
CA LEU A 382 10.65 5.99 17.23
C LEU A 382 9.51 5.65 18.21
N MET A 383 8.71 4.61 17.91
CA MET A 383 7.65 4.14 18.80
C MET A 383 8.21 3.63 20.14
N LEU A 384 9.32 2.88 20.11
CA LEU A 384 10.01 2.43 21.33
C LEU A 384 10.52 3.62 22.16
N VAL A 385 11.10 4.63 21.52
CA VAL A 385 11.52 5.88 22.21
C VAL A 385 10.32 6.54 22.87
N MET A 386 9.19 6.67 22.17
CA MET A 386 7.96 7.26 22.75
C MET A 386 7.41 6.45 23.93
N ILE A 387 7.43 5.11 23.86
CA ILE A 387 6.99 4.25 24.96
C ILE A 387 7.89 4.41 26.19
N VAL A 388 9.21 4.46 26.00
CA VAL A 388 10.17 4.68 27.10
C VAL A 388 9.95 6.04 27.75
N LEU A 389 9.76 7.10 26.97
CA LEU A 389 9.45 8.44 27.47
C LEU A 389 8.14 8.46 28.26
N GLY A 390 7.07 7.89 27.70
CA GLY A 390 5.76 7.81 28.35
C GLY A 390 5.80 7.00 29.65
N GLY A 391 6.51 5.88 29.67
CA GLY A 391 6.73 5.05 30.86
C GLY A 391 7.52 5.78 31.94
N PHE A 392 8.57 6.50 31.56
CA PHE A 392 9.34 7.35 32.47
C PHE A 392 8.48 8.45 33.11
N HIS A 393 7.63 9.12 32.32
CA HIS A 393 6.70 10.13 32.84
C HIS A 393 5.62 9.53 33.74
N PHE A 394 5.11 8.34 33.42
CA PHE A 394 4.15 7.64 34.27
C PHE A 394 4.74 7.31 35.65
N LEU A 395 5.99 6.84 35.68
CA LEU A 395 6.70 6.51 36.92
C LEU A 395 7.13 7.74 37.73
N ARG A 396 7.70 8.76 37.07
CA ARG A 396 8.17 9.99 37.73
C ARG A 396 7.04 10.95 38.08
N GLY A 397 5.95 10.99 37.32
CA GLY A 397 4.81 11.84 37.61
C GLY A 397 4.15 11.55 38.96
N LYS A 398 4.33 10.33 39.51
CA LYS A 398 3.98 10.02 40.91
C LYS A 398 4.78 10.85 41.94
N LYS A 399 5.96 11.37 41.58
CA LYS A 399 6.79 12.26 42.40
C LYS A 399 6.59 13.70 41.88
N GLN A 400 5.78 14.50 42.58
CA GLN A 400 5.22 15.80 42.13
C GLN A 400 6.24 16.94 41.84
N THR A 401 7.13 16.83 40.85
CA THR A 401 8.17 17.86 40.61
C THR A 401 8.18 18.40 39.16
N LYS A 402 7.69 19.65 39.01
CA LYS A 402 7.91 20.67 37.94
C LYS A 402 7.53 20.37 36.47
N LYS A 403 7.29 21.51 35.75
CA LYS A 403 6.86 21.77 34.36
C LYS A 403 6.71 20.56 33.41
N LEU A 404 5.51 19.98 33.38
CA LEU A 404 5.10 18.89 32.48
C LEU A 404 4.98 19.27 30.99
N GLY A 405 4.98 20.56 30.65
CA GLY A 405 4.65 21.04 29.29
C GLY A 405 5.67 20.69 28.21
N TYR A 406 6.97 20.68 28.54
CA TYR A 406 8.02 20.41 27.55
C TYR A 406 8.04 18.95 27.11
N SER A 407 7.70 18.02 28.00
CA SER A 407 7.79 16.59 27.70
C SER A 407 6.62 16.09 26.86
N VAL A 408 5.40 16.57 27.12
CA VAL A 408 4.22 16.28 26.28
C VAL A 408 4.41 16.84 24.86
N GLY A 409 5.07 18.01 24.73
CA GLY A 409 5.40 18.59 23.43
C GLY A 409 6.36 17.73 22.62
N MET A 410 7.36 17.13 23.28
CA MET A 410 8.30 16.20 22.65
C MET A 410 7.63 14.89 22.23
N GLU A 411 6.77 14.31 23.08
CA GLU A 411 5.98 13.11 22.73
C GLU A 411 5.06 13.39 21.52
N PHE A 412 4.38 14.54 21.50
CA PHE A 412 3.56 14.94 20.37
C PHE A 412 4.38 15.13 19.09
N GLY A 413 5.53 15.80 19.17
CA GLY A 413 6.44 15.98 18.04
C GLY A 413 6.93 14.64 17.45
N LEU A 414 7.35 13.70 18.31
CA LEU A 414 7.72 12.34 17.87
C LEU A 414 6.54 11.62 17.23
N GLY A 415 5.33 11.74 17.79
CA GLY A 415 4.13 11.15 17.23
C GLY A 415 3.78 11.70 15.84
N ILE A 416 4.00 12.99 15.61
CA ILE A 416 3.85 13.59 14.27
C ILE A 416 4.88 13.01 13.30
N VAL A 417 6.15 12.86 13.70
CA VAL A 417 7.18 12.24 12.85
C VAL A 417 6.81 10.80 12.48
N ILE A 418 6.34 10.00 13.45
CA ILE A 418 5.86 8.62 13.20
C ILE A 418 4.69 8.63 12.21
N LEU A 419 3.75 9.58 12.34
CA LEU A 419 2.61 9.71 11.44
C LEU A 419 3.05 10.07 10.01
N LEU A 420 4.03 10.95 9.85
CA LEU A 420 4.59 11.29 8.53
C LEU A 420 5.30 10.07 7.89
N ILE A 421 6.05 9.30 8.68
CA ILE A 421 6.65 8.03 8.21
C ILE A 421 5.55 7.03 7.83
N ALA A 422 4.45 6.97 8.58
CA ALA A 422 3.32 6.11 8.25
C ALA A 422 2.65 6.51 6.92
N ALA A 423 2.49 7.81 6.65
CA ALA A 423 1.99 8.29 5.35
C ALA A 423 2.97 8.00 4.21
N LEU A 424 4.28 8.03 4.45
CA LEU A 424 5.28 7.61 3.45
C LEU A 424 5.19 6.10 3.17
N LEU A 425 5.10 5.27 4.22
CA LEU A 425 5.00 3.81 4.12
C LEU A 425 3.83 3.35 3.25
N THR A 426 2.68 4.03 3.31
CA THR A 426 1.50 3.68 2.51
C THR A 426 1.64 4.01 1.02
N ASN A 427 2.70 4.73 0.63
CA ASN A 427 2.99 5.15 -0.75
C ASN A 427 4.24 4.47 -1.34
N VAL A 428 4.89 3.58 -0.59
CA VAL A 428 6.04 2.79 -1.08
C VAL A 428 5.56 1.36 -1.30
N GLN A 429 6.12 0.68 -2.32
CA GLN A 429 5.85 -0.74 -2.54
C GLN A 429 6.15 -1.55 -1.27
N THR A 430 5.27 -2.48 -0.94
CA THR A 430 5.42 -3.32 0.25
C THR A 430 6.66 -4.20 0.13
N ALA A 431 7.21 -4.66 1.26
CA ALA A 431 8.39 -5.54 1.26
C ALA A 431 8.11 -6.93 0.67
N MET A 432 6.86 -7.23 0.29
CA MET A 432 6.46 -8.42 -0.45
C MET A 432 7.00 -8.45 -1.89
N SER A 433 7.21 -7.29 -2.53
CA SER A 433 7.69 -7.26 -3.91
C SER A 433 9.13 -7.75 -4.07
N SER A 434 9.93 -7.73 -2.99
CA SER A 434 11.33 -8.15 -2.98
C SER A 434 11.61 -9.02 -1.74
N PRO A 435 11.19 -10.31 -1.76
CA PRO A 435 11.35 -11.22 -0.62
C PRO A 435 12.82 -11.58 -0.33
N GLY A 436 13.72 -11.33 -1.27
CA GLY A 436 15.14 -11.63 -1.17
C GLY A 436 15.56 -12.88 -1.95
N PRO A 437 16.88 -13.09 -2.10
CA PRO A 437 17.44 -14.11 -2.96
C PRO A 437 16.96 -15.51 -2.56
N ILE A 438 16.75 -16.36 -3.56
CA ILE A 438 16.41 -17.76 -3.37
C ILE A 438 17.57 -18.64 -3.81
N GLU A 439 17.89 -19.65 -3.01
CA GLU A 439 18.90 -20.66 -3.29
C GLU A 439 18.26 -22.04 -3.09
N LYS A 440 18.37 -22.92 -4.09
CA LYS A 440 17.93 -24.31 -4.02
C LYS A 440 19.00 -25.22 -4.59
N THR A 441 19.26 -26.31 -3.89
CA THR A 441 20.17 -27.36 -4.35
C THR A 441 19.41 -28.66 -4.57
N LEU A 442 19.61 -29.27 -5.73
CA LEU A 442 19.12 -30.60 -6.06
C LEU A 442 20.30 -31.52 -6.35
N ARG A 443 20.16 -32.80 -5.98
CA ARG A 443 21.09 -33.86 -6.35
C ARG A 443 20.50 -34.65 -7.50
N THR A 444 21.29 -34.86 -8.55
CA THR A 444 20.92 -35.71 -9.69
C THR A 444 21.20 -37.18 -9.38
N GLU A 445 20.76 -38.08 -10.27
CA GLU A 445 20.96 -39.53 -10.13
C GLU A 445 22.44 -39.94 -10.09
N GLU A 446 23.33 -39.13 -10.69
CA GLU A 446 24.78 -39.35 -10.76
C GLU A 446 25.56 -38.66 -9.63
N ASN A 447 24.87 -38.28 -8.54
CA ASN A 447 25.47 -37.59 -7.39
C ASN A 447 26.01 -36.17 -7.70
N ASN A 448 25.66 -35.60 -8.85
CA ASN A 448 25.95 -34.19 -9.14
C ASN A 448 25.00 -33.30 -8.32
N GLU A 449 25.53 -32.24 -7.73
CA GLU A 449 24.80 -31.19 -7.04
C GLU A 449 24.65 -29.99 -7.96
N VAL A 450 23.39 -29.66 -8.25
CA VAL A 450 23.00 -28.46 -9.01
C VAL A 450 22.42 -27.47 -8.01
N THR A 451 23.09 -26.34 -7.81
CA THR A 451 22.60 -25.24 -6.97
C THR A 451 22.15 -24.10 -7.86
N LEU A 452 20.85 -23.81 -7.84
CA LEU A 452 20.23 -22.67 -8.51
C LEU A 452 20.08 -21.52 -7.53
N MET A 453 20.55 -20.32 -7.92
CA MET A 453 20.38 -19.08 -7.19
C MET A 453 19.75 -18.01 -8.08
N VAL A 454 18.72 -17.33 -7.59
CA VAL A 454 18.06 -16.19 -8.27
C VAL A 454 18.08 -14.98 -7.34
N THR A 455 18.68 -13.89 -7.81
CA THR A 455 18.88 -12.66 -7.02
C THR A 455 18.42 -11.42 -7.80
N PRO A 456 17.62 -10.51 -7.21
CA PRO A 456 17.13 -10.50 -5.83
C PRO A 456 15.80 -11.26 -5.63
N ASN A 457 15.30 -11.97 -6.65
CA ASN A 457 14.02 -12.69 -6.65
C ASN A 457 12.80 -11.76 -6.69
N GLU A 458 12.76 -10.85 -7.66
CA GLU A 458 11.67 -9.89 -7.84
C GLU A 458 11.17 -9.85 -9.29
N VAL A 459 10.02 -9.21 -9.51
CA VAL A 459 9.56 -8.91 -10.87
C VAL A 459 10.40 -7.77 -11.42
N GLY A 460 11.22 -8.06 -12.43
CA GLY A 460 12.23 -7.16 -12.96
C GLY A 460 13.55 -7.88 -13.23
N ASP A 461 14.63 -7.13 -13.12
CA ASP A 461 15.97 -7.62 -13.41
C ASP A 461 16.45 -8.59 -12.33
N ASN A 462 16.82 -9.79 -12.76
CA ASN A 462 17.41 -10.81 -11.88
C ASN A 462 18.71 -11.32 -12.47
N VAL A 463 19.62 -11.72 -11.60
CA VAL A 463 20.78 -12.52 -11.92
C VAL A 463 20.47 -13.96 -11.54
N ILE A 464 20.60 -14.85 -12.52
CA ILE A 464 20.50 -16.29 -12.32
C ILE A 464 21.93 -16.84 -12.28
N GLN A 465 22.20 -17.64 -11.26
CA GLN A 465 23.46 -18.34 -11.09
C GLN A 465 23.19 -19.83 -10.89
N VAL A 466 23.96 -20.67 -11.57
CA VAL A 466 23.96 -22.12 -11.40
C VAL A 466 25.35 -22.57 -11.00
N ASN A 467 25.46 -23.25 -9.87
CA ASN A 467 26.69 -23.95 -9.47
C ASN A 467 26.51 -25.44 -9.72
N LEU A 468 27.48 -26.05 -10.38
CA LEU A 468 27.55 -27.47 -10.64
C LEU A 468 28.75 -28.04 -9.90
N SER A 469 28.51 -29.05 -9.06
CA SER A 469 29.56 -29.74 -8.32
C SER A 469 29.26 -31.23 -8.21
N ASN A 470 30.30 -32.03 -7.95
CA ASN A 470 30.17 -33.44 -7.61
C ASN A 470 30.99 -33.69 -6.33
N GLU A 471 30.35 -34.23 -5.30
CA GLU A 471 30.95 -34.44 -3.96
C GLU A 471 31.66 -33.18 -3.40
N GLY A 472 31.10 -32.00 -3.65
CA GLY A 472 31.63 -30.71 -3.21
C GLY A 472 32.79 -30.14 -4.03
N LYS A 473 33.19 -30.80 -5.13
CA LYS A 473 34.17 -30.28 -6.09
C LYS A 473 33.46 -29.68 -7.30
N PRO A 474 33.82 -28.46 -7.76
CA PRO A 474 33.23 -27.86 -8.95
C PRO A 474 33.48 -28.72 -10.19
N LEU A 475 32.46 -28.87 -11.04
CA LEU A 475 32.60 -29.54 -12.34
C LEU A 475 33.27 -28.59 -13.34
N ALA A 476 34.37 -29.02 -13.95
CA ALA A 476 35.19 -28.19 -14.86
C ALA A 476 35.01 -28.55 -16.34
N ASP A 477 34.35 -29.66 -16.62
CA ASP A 477 34.17 -30.29 -17.92
C ASP A 477 32.85 -29.90 -18.59
N ILE A 478 32.23 -28.78 -18.17
CA ILE A 478 30.96 -28.31 -18.73
C ILE A 478 31.21 -27.44 -19.96
N VAL A 479 30.78 -27.91 -21.12
CA VAL A 479 30.97 -27.23 -22.42
C VAL A 479 29.85 -26.21 -22.68
N GLN A 480 28.63 -26.55 -22.28
CA GLN A 480 27.46 -25.70 -22.48
C GLN A 480 26.50 -25.85 -21.31
N LEU A 481 25.94 -24.74 -20.85
CA LEU A 481 24.87 -24.72 -19.88
C LEU A 481 23.74 -23.82 -20.35
N THR A 482 22.55 -24.39 -20.46
CA THR A 482 21.33 -23.71 -20.89
C THR A 482 20.30 -23.80 -19.77
N ILE A 483 19.58 -22.72 -19.53
CA ILE A 483 18.44 -22.69 -18.64
C ILE A 483 17.19 -22.37 -19.43
N THR A 484 16.15 -23.17 -19.22
CA THR A 484 14.79 -22.91 -19.68
C THR A 484 13.95 -22.54 -18.47
N MET A 485 13.30 -21.37 -18.51
CA MET A 485 12.38 -20.92 -17.47
C MET A 485 10.98 -20.77 -18.04
N GLN A 486 10.00 -21.34 -17.36
CA GLN A 486 8.61 -21.31 -17.79
C GLN A 486 7.69 -21.00 -16.60
N PRO A 487 6.80 -19.98 -16.68
CA PRO A 487 5.75 -19.78 -15.70
C PRO A 487 4.78 -20.96 -15.74
N LEU A 488 4.39 -21.49 -14.57
CA LEU A 488 3.44 -22.61 -14.52
C LEU A 488 2.03 -22.21 -14.98
N ASP A 489 1.65 -20.96 -14.72
CA ASP A 489 0.31 -20.46 -15.02
C ASP A 489 0.18 -19.97 -16.48
N THR A 490 1.30 -19.81 -17.21
CA THR A 490 1.34 -19.37 -18.61
C THR A 490 2.31 -20.24 -19.44
N PRO A 491 1.84 -21.35 -20.02
CA PRO A 491 2.72 -22.33 -20.68
C PRO A 491 3.35 -21.85 -22.01
N ARG A 492 2.97 -20.69 -22.56
CA ARG A 492 3.50 -20.18 -23.85
C ARG A 492 4.65 -19.19 -23.73
N GLY A 493 4.97 -18.70 -22.53
CA GLY A 493 6.15 -17.86 -22.29
C GLY A 493 7.32 -18.72 -21.81
N GLU A 494 8.36 -18.88 -22.63
CA GLU A 494 9.59 -19.56 -22.25
C GLU A 494 10.76 -18.59 -22.35
N ILE A 495 11.58 -18.52 -21.30
CA ILE A 495 12.84 -17.77 -21.33
C ILE A 495 13.97 -18.81 -21.42
N LYS A 496 14.66 -18.83 -22.56
CA LYS A 496 15.88 -19.63 -22.76
C LYS A 496 17.12 -18.77 -22.59
N LEU A 497 17.98 -19.14 -21.66
CA LEU A 497 19.22 -18.43 -21.36
C LEU A 497 20.41 -19.36 -21.61
N GLN A 498 21.33 -18.93 -22.46
CA GLN A 498 22.65 -19.53 -22.51
C GLN A 498 23.51 -18.92 -21.40
N MET A 499 24.00 -19.75 -20.50
CA MET A 499 24.70 -19.30 -19.31
C MET A 499 26.19 -19.14 -19.59
N LYS A 500 26.80 -18.07 -19.07
CA LYS A 500 28.22 -17.80 -19.23
C LYS A 500 28.97 -18.29 -17.99
N GLU A 501 30.02 -19.07 -18.18
CA GLU A 501 30.87 -19.48 -17.08
C GLU A 501 31.57 -18.27 -16.47
N LYS A 502 31.49 -18.14 -15.14
CA LYS A 502 32.12 -17.05 -14.38
C LYS A 502 33.38 -17.55 -13.67
N ASN A 503 33.29 -18.72 -13.06
CA ASN A 503 34.38 -19.47 -12.43
C ASN A 503 34.12 -20.95 -12.71
N THR A 504 35.13 -21.80 -12.53
CA THR A 504 35.00 -23.26 -12.69
C THR A 504 33.77 -23.80 -11.95
N GLY A 505 32.82 -24.35 -12.69
CA GLY A 505 31.57 -24.92 -12.15
C GLY A 505 30.51 -23.89 -11.71
N THR A 506 30.70 -22.60 -12.00
CA THR A 506 29.75 -21.52 -11.68
C THR A 506 29.39 -20.74 -12.94
N PHE A 507 28.11 -20.75 -13.28
CA PHE A 507 27.55 -20.13 -14.49
C PHE A 507 26.58 -19.02 -14.11
N THR A 508 26.54 -17.93 -14.88
CA THR A 508 25.64 -16.81 -14.62
C THR A 508 25.04 -16.22 -15.90
N SER A 509 23.82 -15.71 -15.78
CA SER A 509 23.17 -14.88 -16.81
C SER A 509 22.21 -13.88 -16.16
N LYS A 510 21.93 -12.79 -16.86
CA LYS A 510 20.88 -11.84 -16.49
C LYS A 510 19.56 -12.28 -17.12
N SER A 511 18.46 -12.05 -16.42
CA SER A 511 17.12 -12.34 -16.92
C SER A 511 16.13 -11.29 -16.43
N LEU A 512 15.26 -10.83 -17.34
CA LEU A 512 14.12 -9.97 -17.00
C LEU A 512 12.90 -10.84 -16.73
N LEU A 513 12.48 -10.93 -15.47
CA LEU A 513 11.27 -11.68 -15.07
C LEU A 513 10.08 -10.73 -15.02
N THR A 514 9.14 -10.89 -15.95
CA THR A 514 8.06 -9.92 -16.16
C THR A 514 6.78 -10.21 -15.37
N MET A 515 6.72 -11.34 -14.65
CA MET A 515 5.55 -11.72 -13.86
C MET A 515 5.95 -12.42 -12.55
N PRO A 516 5.21 -12.19 -11.44
CA PRO A 516 5.36 -12.98 -10.23
C PRO A 516 4.72 -14.36 -10.41
N GLY A 517 4.96 -15.28 -9.47
CA GLY A 517 4.29 -16.58 -9.45
C GLY A 517 5.23 -17.77 -9.41
N LYS A 518 4.70 -18.96 -9.69
CA LYS A 518 5.49 -20.19 -9.74
C LYS A 518 6.15 -20.36 -11.10
N TRP A 519 7.45 -20.63 -11.08
CA TRP A 519 8.27 -20.87 -12.27
C TRP A 519 8.91 -22.24 -12.20
N ASN A 520 8.85 -22.98 -13.30
CA ASN A 520 9.65 -24.16 -13.52
C ASN A 520 10.95 -23.73 -14.22
N ILE A 521 12.09 -24.13 -13.67
CA ILE A 521 13.41 -23.80 -14.19
C ILE A 521 14.12 -25.11 -14.47
N HIS A 522 14.25 -25.43 -15.75
CA HIS A 522 14.99 -26.58 -16.23
C HIS A 522 16.44 -26.16 -16.51
N VAL A 523 17.37 -26.76 -15.77
CA VAL A 523 18.82 -26.60 -15.99
C VAL A 523 19.30 -27.78 -16.82
N HIS A 524 19.95 -27.50 -17.95
CA HIS A 524 20.57 -28.48 -18.82
C HIS A 524 22.05 -28.14 -19.03
N GLY A 525 22.93 -28.94 -18.43
CA GLY A 525 24.37 -28.88 -18.63
C GLY A 525 24.86 -30.02 -19.53
N LEU A 526 25.78 -29.72 -20.43
CA LEU A 526 26.43 -30.71 -21.30
C LEU A 526 27.93 -30.76 -20.99
N THR A 527 28.44 -31.95 -20.71
CA THR A 527 29.85 -32.21 -20.41
C THR A 527 30.69 -32.40 -21.68
N GLU A 528 32.03 -32.41 -21.56
CA GLU A 528 32.95 -32.77 -22.64
C GLU A 528 32.74 -34.21 -23.15
N SER A 529 32.30 -35.13 -22.29
CA SER A 529 31.94 -36.51 -22.65
C SER A 529 30.57 -36.62 -23.33
N LEU A 530 29.85 -35.50 -23.48
CA LEU A 530 28.47 -35.41 -23.99
C LEU A 530 27.42 -36.01 -23.04
N ASP A 531 27.76 -36.23 -21.78
CA ASP A 531 26.80 -36.59 -20.73
C ASP A 531 26.00 -35.36 -20.30
N SER A 532 24.71 -35.54 -20.03
CA SER A 532 23.78 -34.46 -19.68
C SER A 532 23.51 -34.40 -18.18
N ILE A 533 23.64 -33.21 -17.60
CA ILE A 533 23.24 -32.92 -16.21
C ILE A 533 21.94 -32.12 -16.24
N ASN A 534 20.85 -32.75 -15.79
CA ASN A 534 19.53 -32.15 -15.80
C ASN A 534 19.00 -31.94 -14.37
N ALA A 535 18.39 -30.79 -14.11
CA ALA A 535 17.69 -30.54 -12.85
C ALA A 535 16.51 -29.58 -13.06
N ASP A 536 15.35 -29.95 -12.52
CA ASP A 536 14.13 -29.16 -12.57
C ASP A 536 13.82 -28.52 -11.22
N PHE A 537 13.79 -27.20 -11.19
CA PHE A 537 13.50 -26.42 -9.99
C PHE A 537 12.14 -25.76 -10.10
N LEU A 538 11.27 -26.01 -9.12
CA LEU A 538 10.06 -25.22 -8.91
C LEU A 538 10.38 -24.08 -7.94
N ILE A 539 10.40 -22.83 -8.40
CA ILE A 539 10.61 -21.65 -7.54
C ILE A 539 9.44 -20.68 -7.61
N PHE A 540 9.41 -19.74 -6.67
CA PHE A 540 8.42 -18.68 -6.63
C PHE A 540 9.13 -17.33 -6.80
N ILE A 541 8.73 -16.55 -7.81
CA ILE A 541 9.26 -15.22 -8.12
C ILE A 541 8.34 -14.16 -7.52
N GLY A 542 8.91 -13.22 -6.75
CA GLY A 542 8.12 -12.20 -6.03
C GLY A 542 7.30 -12.78 -4.88
N ASN A 543 6.06 -12.27 -4.69
CA ASN A 543 5.23 -12.61 -3.52
C ASN A 543 4.24 -13.75 -3.77
N SER A 544 4.18 -14.72 -2.85
CA SER A 544 3.23 -15.84 -2.81
C SER A 544 1.92 -15.52 -2.10
#